data_AF-A0A2G3JZL2-F1
#
_entry.id   AF-A0A2G3JZL2-F1
#
_cell.length_a   1.000
_cell.length_b   1.000
_cell.length_c   1.000
_cell.angle_alpha   90.00
_cell.angle_beta   90.00
_cell.angle_gamma   90.00
#
_symmetry.space_group_name_H-M   'P 1'
#
loop_
_entity.id
_entity.type
_entity.pdbx_description
1 polymer ?
#
loop_
_entity_poly.entity_id
_entity_poly.type
_entity_poly.pdbx_seq_one_letter_code
_entity_poly.pdbx_strand_id
1 'polypeptide(L)'
;MHPEQLQQLAERLASLPSQWVAGFPITLDEYGVVGRFFKCELRSIFEPIKVGECIMSRATLVATGPDGEPFPTERLFQLASGEDGLLKLDRLCRLIHSLNHFVVANAAMPLVLPIHPRLFDYVRSGHGNTFSRLLAHFDLSPQHIVLEVPMGIPQTALEGFQHEGFGVRKAGEA
;
A
#
# COMPACT_ATOMS: atom_id res chain seq x y z
N MET A 1 -19.58 0.75 -8.14
CA MET A 1 -18.97 -0.51 -8.58
C MET A 1 -20.09 -1.53 -8.82
N HIS A 2 -20.02 -2.32 -9.89
CA HIS A 2 -21.04 -3.31 -10.22
C HIS A 2 -20.97 -4.50 -9.25
N PRO A 3 -22.09 -5.15 -8.84
CA PRO A 3 -22.06 -6.28 -7.90
C PRO A 3 -21.13 -7.43 -8.32
N GLU A 4 -21.01 -7.67 -9.62
CA GLU A 4 -20.10 -8.67 -10.19
C GLU A 4 -18.62 -8.34 -9.96
N GLN A 5 -18.24 -7.07 -10.05
CA GLN A 5 -16.86 -6.62 -9.79
C GLN A 5 -16.49 -6.77 -8.31
N LEU A 6 -17.44 -6.51 -7.40
CA LEU A 6 -17.28 -6.75 -5.97
C LEU A 6 -17.04 -8.23 -5.67
N GLN A 7 -17.82 -9.11 -6.29
CA GLN A 7 -17.66 -10.56 -6.13
C GLN A 7 -16.30 -11.03 -6.65
N GLN A 8 -15.90 -10.61 -7.85
CA GLN A 8 -14.59 -10.95 -8.42
C GLN A 8 -13.43 -10.45 -7.54
N LEU A 9 -13.53 -9.23 -7.00
CA LEU A 9 -12.54 -8.71 -6.06
C LEU A 9 -12.47 -9.54 -4.78
N ALA A 10 -13.61 -9.93 -4.21
CA ALA A 10 -13.67 -10.78 -3.03
C ALA A 10 -13.02 -12.16 -3.26
N GLU A 11 -13.28 -12.78 -4.41
CA GLU A 11 -12.67 -14.07 -4.80
C GLU A 11 -11.15 -13.96 -4.99
N ARG A 12 -10.68 -12.87 -5.61
CA ARG A 12 -9.24 -12.59 -5.75
C ARG A 12 -8.55 -12.32 -4.42
N LEU A 13 -9.22 -11.64 -3.49
CA LEU A 13 -8.74 -11.44 -2.12
C LEU A 13 -8.66 -12.78 -1.37
N ALA A 14 -9.67 -13.64 -1.50
CA ALA A 14 -9.69 -14.95 -0.84
C ALA A 14 -8.62 -15.92 -1.37
N SER A 15 -8.21 -15.76 -2.63
CA SER A 15 -7.14 -16.55 -3.26
C SER A 15 -5.74 -15.98 -3.05
N LEU A 16 -5.58 -14.89 -2.29
CA LEU A 16 -4.28 -14.31 -2.01
C LEU A 16 -3.38 -15.30 -1.26
N PRO A 17 -2.16 -15.55 -1.74
CA PRO A 17 -1.18 -16.34 -0.99
C PRO A 17 -0.87 -15.67 0.35
N SER A 18 -1.09 -16.40 1.45
CA SER A 18 -0.94 -15.86 2.81
C SER A 18 0.46 -15.30 3.07
N GLN A 19 1.50 -15.84 2.44
CA GLN A 19 2.88 -15.36 2.55
C GLN A 19 3.08 -13.95 1.98
N TRP A 20 2.21 -13.47 1.09
CA TRP A 20 2.35 -12.14 0.50
C TRP A 20 1.81 -11.04 1.43
N VAL A 21 0.78 -11.31 2.21
CA VAL A 21 0.18 -10.34 3.17
C VAL A 21 0.22 -10.84 4.62
N ALA A 22 1.08 -11.81 4.90
CA ALA A 22 1.28 -12.44 6.22
C ALA A 22 0.04 -13.08 6.85
N GLY A 23 -0.99 -13.39 6.04
CA GLY A 23 -2.29 -13.81 6.54
C GLY A 23 -3.01 -12.74 7.36
N PHE A 24 -2.59 -11.47 7.29
CA PHE A 24 -3.37 -10.39 7.87
C PHE A 24 -4.74 -10.35 7.20
N PRO A 25 -5.85 -10.25 7.97
CA PRO A 25 -7.17 -10.28 7.39
C PRO A 25 -7.36 -9.08 6.45
N ILE A 26 -7.87 -9.38 5.26
CA ILE A 26 -8.33 -8.39 4.29
C ILE A 26 -9.77 -8.75 3.97
N THR A 27 -10.67 -7.79 4.15
CA THR A 27 -12.11 -7.96 3.92
C THR A 27 -12.61 -6.86 2.99
N LEU A 28 -13.80 -7.05 2.45
CA LEU A 28 -14.51 -6.07 1.65
C LEU A 28 -15.78 -5.65 2.40
N ASP A 29 -16.03 -4.35 2.48
CA ASP A 29 -17.29 -3.80 2.99
C ASP A 29 -17.88 -2.79 2.00
N GLU A 30 -18.91 -2.05 2.44
CA GLU A 30 -19.61 -1.06 1.60
C GLU A 30 -18.75 0.13 1.17
N TYR A 31 -17.63 0.38 1.85
CA TYR A 31 -16.68 1.47 1.56
C TYR A 31 -15.43 0.99 0.82
N GLY A 32 -15.18 -0.32 0.76
CA GLY A 32 -14.10 -0.91 -0.03
C GLY A 32 -13.30 -1.95 0.74
N VAL A 33 -12.03 -2.08 0.37
CA VAL A 33 -11.10 -3.05 0.94
C VAL A 33 -10.57 -2.53 2.29
N VAL A 34 -10.71 -3.35 3.32
CA VAL A 34 -10.30 -3.06 4.70
C VAL A 34 -9.26 -4.07 5.14
N GLY A 35 -8.12 -3.58 5.62
CA GLY A 35 -7.11 -4.42 6.28
C GLY A 35 -7.37 -4.48 7.78
N ARG A 36 -6.93 -5.55 8.45
CA ARG A 36 -6.93 -5.61 9.91
C ARG A 36 -5.55 -5.94 10.46
N PHE A 37 -5.12 -5.17 11.45
CA PHE A 37 -3.88 -5.40 12.18
C PHE A 37 -4.04 -4.97 13.62
N PHE A 38 -3.62 -5.81 14.57
CA PHE A 38 -3.71 -5.52 16.02
C PHE A 38 -5.09 -5.02 16.47
N LYS A 39 -6.16 -5.70 16.04
CA LYS A 39 -7.58 -5.33 16.27
C LYS A 39 -8.00 -3.95 15.70
N CYS A 40 -7.12 -3.27 14.97
CA CYS A 40 -7.44 -2.04 14.28
C CYS A 40 -7.94 -2.33 12.87
N GLU A 41 -8.92 -1.56 12.41
CA GLU A 41 -9.30 -1.48 11.00
C GLU A 41 -8.41 -0.48 10.27
N LEU A 42 -7.97 -0.86 9.07
CA LEU A 42 -7.07 -0.07 8.23
C LEU A 42 -7.80 0.32 6.95
N ARG A 43 -7.92 1.63 6.74
CA ARG A 43 -8.60 2.23 5.59
C ARG A 43 -7.71 3.21 4.86
N SER A 44 -8.14 3.54 3.65
CA SER A 44 -7.45 4.47 2.76
C SER A 44 -8.20 5.79 2.70
N ILE A 45 -7.47 6.90 2.83
CA ILE A 45 -7.90 8.21 2.35
C ILE A 45 -6.97 8.64 1.23
N PHE A 46 -7.49 9.46 0.33
CA PHE A 46 -6.80 9.87 -0.89
C PHE A 46 -6.87 11.39 -1.04
N GLU A 47 -5.71 12.02 -1.20
CA GLU A 47 -5.60 13.47 -1.32
C GLU A 47 -4.89 13.81 -2.63
N PRO A 48 -5.38 14.80 -3.41
CA PRO A 48 -4.67 15.23 -4.60
C PRO A 48 -3.39 15.96 -4.22
N ILE A 49 -2.29 15.62 -4.89
CA ILE A 49 -0.99 16.28 -4.74
C ILE A 49 -0.42 16.65 -6.10
N LYS A 50 0.30 17.77 -6.15
CA LYS A 50 1.08 18.15 -7.33
C LYS A 50 2.46 17.48 -7.26
N VAL A 51 2.87 16.81 -8.33
CA VAL A 51 4.19 16.20 -8.50
C VAL A 51 4.72 16.64 -9.85
N GLY A 52 5.69 17.56 -9.85
CA GLY A 52 6.05 18.29 -11.07
C GLY A 52 4.83 19.02 -11.64
N GLU A 53 4.49 18.82 -12.91
CA GLU A 53 3.29 19.42 -13.53
C GLU A 53 2.05 18.51 -13.51
N CYS A 54 2.13 17.33 -12.87
CA CYS A 54 1.02 16.38 -12.81
C CYS A 54 0.28 16.47 -11.47
N ILE A 55 -1.04 16.29 -11.50
CA ILE A 55 -1.83 16.02 -10.30
C ILE A 55 -1.95 14.50 -10.14
N MET A 56 -1.56 14.01 -8.96
CA MET A 56 -1.60 12.60 -8.58
C MET A 56 -2.40 12.44 -7.29
N SER A 57 -2.81 11.22 -6.98
CA SER A 57 -3.49 10.92 -5.72
C SER A 57 -2.47 10.36 -4.73
N ARG A 58 -2.36 10.92 -3.53
CA ARG A 58 -1.53 10.36 -2.45
C ARG A 58 -2.40 9.61 -1.47
N ALA A 59 -2.05 8.36 -1.18
CA ALA A 59 -2.72 7.57 -0.17
C ALA A 59 -2.20 7.90 1.23
N THR A 60 -3.12 7.97 2.19
CA THR A 60 -2.82 8.03 3.62
C THR A 60 -3.60 6.94 4.34
N LEU A 61 -2.94 6.28 5.29
CA LEU A 61 -3.54 5.24 6.13
C LEU A 61 -4.34 5.88 7.27
N VAL A 62 -5.60 5.47 7.41
CA VAL A 62 -6.41 5.76 8.59
C VAL A 62 -6.62 4.45 9.34
N ALA A 63 -6.24 4.44 10.62
CA ALA A 63 -6.46 3.32 11.51
C ALA A 63 -7.54 3.66 12.55
N THR A 64 -8.45 2.72 12.78
CA THR A 64 -9.51 2.82 13.79
C THR A 64 -9.37 1.66 14.76
N GLY A 65 -9.35 1.95 16.06
CA GLY A 65 -9.26 0.98 17.14
C GLY A 65 -10.52 0.12 17.28
N PRO A 66 -10.49 -0.90 18.16
CA PRO A 66 -11.61 -1.82 18.36
C PRO A 66 -12.87 -1.15 18.91
N ASP A 67 -12.74 -0.01 19.61
CA ASP A 67 -13.89 0.72 20.17
C ASP A 67 -14.37 1.85 19.22
N GLY A 68 -13.85 1.88 17.98
CA GLY A 68 -14.23 2.85 16.94
C GLY A 68 -13.46 4.17 16.99
N GLU A 69 -12.50 4.32 17.89
CA GLU A 69 -11.69 5.52 18.07
C GLU A 69 -10.53 5.61 17.07
N PRO A 70 -10.12 6.82 16.65
CA PRO A 70 -8.91 6.99 15.83
C PRO A 70 -7.68 6.39 16.51
N PHE A 71 -6.96 5.53 15.79
CA PHE A 71 -5.72 4.93 16.25
C PHE A 71 -4.51 5.55 15.53
N PRO A 72 -3.47 6.04 16.25
CA PRO A 72 -2.32 6.65 15.60
C PRO A 72 -1.54 5.65 14.73
N THR A 73 -1.39 5.97 13.44
CA THR A 73 -0.66 5.13 12.47
C THR A 73 0.78 4.85 12.90
N GLU A 74 1.49 5.84 13.47
CA GLU A 74 2.84 5.64 14.02
C GLU A 74 2.87 4.57 15.12
N ARG A 75 1.86 4.55 16.00
CA ARG A 75 1.75 3.53 17.05
C ARG A 75 1.47 2.16 16.46
N LEU A 76 0.71 2.08 15.36
CA LEU A 76 0.45 0.84 14.63
C LEU A 76 1.76 0.22 14.11
N PHE A 77 2.63 1.03 13.49
CA PHE A 77 3.94 0.59 13.00
C PHE A 77 4.96 0.31 14.11
N GLN A 78 4.80 0.88 15.31
CA GLN A 78 5.58 0.49 16.50
C GLN A 78 5.16 -0.88 17.04
N LEU A 79 3.87 -1.22 16.97
CA LEU A 79 3.36 -2.53 17.38
C LEU A 79 3.79 -3.66 16.44
N ALA A 80 4.09 -3.34 15.18
CA ALA A 80 4.73 -4.25 14.25
C ALA A 80 6.15 -4.59 14.74
N SER A 81 6.28 -5.74 15.40
CA SER A 81 7.53 -6.20 16.00
C SER A 81 8.41 -6.91 14.98
N GLY A 82 9.70 -6.55 14.95
CA GLY A 82 10.70 -7.15 14.08
C GLY A 82 10.62 -6.69 12.62
N GLU A 83 11.66 -7.05 11.86
CA GLU A 83 11.79 -6.80 10.42
C GLU A 83 10.57 -7.29 9.63
N ASP A 84 10.17 -8.53 9.91
CA ASP A 84 9.12 -9.22 9.18
C ASP A 84 7.75 -8.55 9.40
N GLY A 85 7.41 -8.21 10.65
CA GLY A 85 6.14 -7.55 10.97
C GLY A 85 5.99 -6.18 10.29
N LEU A 86 7.05 -5.36 10.29
CA LEU A 86 7.04 -4.04 9.67
C LEU A 86 6.87 -4.15 8.14
N LEU A 87 7.65 -5.03 7.50
CA LEU A 87 7.60 -5.27 6.05
C LEU A 87 6.21 -5.72 5.61
N LYS A 88 5.59 -6.60 6.40
CA LYS A 88 4.26 -7.15 6.13
C LYS A 88 3.17 -6.10 6.28
N LEU A 89 3.22 -5.28 7.34
CA LEU A 89 2.23 -4.21 7.56
C LEU A 89 2.28 -3.15 6.46
N ASP A 90 3.48 -2.67 6.11
CA ASP A 90 3.63 -1.69 5.03
C ASP A 90 3.09 -2.22 3.69
N ARG A 91 3.37 -3.48 3.37
CA ARG A 91 2.88 -4.12 2.16
C ARG A 91 1.36 -4.29 2.18
N LEU A 92 0.76 -4.64 3.32
CA LEU A 92 -0.68 -4.66 3.50
C LEU A 92 -1.28 -3.28 3.20
N CYS A 93 -0.72 -2.21 3.77
CA CYS A 93 -1.16 -0.83 3.54
C CYS A 93 -1.12 -0.47 2.05
N ARG A 94 -0.01 -0.75 1.37
CA ARG A 94 0.13 -0.47 -0.07
C ARG A 94 -0.86 -1.24 -0.93
N LEU A 95 -1.16 -2.50 -0.57
CA LEU A 95 -2.15 -3.30 -1.27
C LEU A 95 -3.56 -2.72 -1.08
N ILE A 96 -3.99 -2.45 0.16
CA ILE A 96 -5.33 -1.90 0.41
C ILE A 96 -5.51 -0.53 -0.28
N HIS A 97 -4.47 0.30 -0.31
CA HIS A 97 -4.51 1.58 -1.00
C HIS A 97 -4.67 1.41 -2.52
N SER A 98 -3.92 0.50 -3.11
CA SER A 98 -3.96 0.23 -4.55
C SER A 98 -5.31 -0.33 -4.98
N LEU A 99 -5.88 -1.27 -4.21
CA LEU A 99 -7.19 -1.83 -4.51
C LEU A 99 -8.31 -0.80 -4.33
N ASN A 100 -8.28 -0.02 -3.25
CA ASN A 100 -9.28 1.01 -3.03
C ASN A 100 -9.25 2.10 -4.10
N HIS A 101 -8.06 2.47 -4.58
CA HIS A 101 -7.90 3.49 -5.61
C HIS A 101 -8.27 2.99 -7.01
N PHE A 102 -7.62 1.93 -7.47
CA PHE A 102 -7.75 1.48 -8.86
C PHE A 102 -8.98 0.61 -9.10
N VAL A 103 -9.40 -0.19 -8.12
CA VAL A 103 -10.49 -1.16 -8.30
C VAL A 103 -11.81 -0.63 -7.75
N VAL A 104 -11.82 -0.20 -6.48
CA VAL A 104 -13.06 0.25 -5.81
C VAL A 104 -13.51 1.60 -6.34
N ALA A 105 -12.60 2.59 -6.36
CA ALA A 105 -12.89 3.94 -6.86
C ALA A 105 -12.79 4.05 -8.39
N ASN A 106 -12.23 3.04 -9.07
CA ASN A 106 -11.97 3.03 -10.52
C ASN A 106 -11.23 4.30 -10.98
N ALA A 107 -10.28 4.77 -10.19
CA ALA A 107 -9.54 5.99 -10.47
C ALA A 107 -8.44 5.72 -11.51
N ALA A 108 -8.36 6.60 -12.52
CA ALA A 108 -7.31 6.55 -13.55
C ALA A 108 -6.06 7.36 -13.18
N MET A 109 -6.13 8.18 -12.13
CA MET A 109 -5.03 9.04 -11.69
C MET A 109 -3.88 8.19 -11.12
N PRO A 110 -2.60 8.50 -11.39
CA PRO A 110 -1.48 7.82 -10.76
C PRO A 110 -1.53 7.93 -9.23
N LEU A 111 -1.09 6.88 -8.56
CA LEU A 111 -1.16 6.74 -7.10
C LEU A 111 0.22 6.88 -6.47
N VAL A 112 0.36 7.81 -5.53
CA VAL A 112 1.53 7.99 -4.71
C VAL A 112 1.36 7.22 -3.40
N LEU A 113 2.29 6.29 -3.15
CA LEU A 113 2.29 5.43 -1.97
C LEU A 113 3.53 5.71 -1.11
N PRO A 114 3.37 6.26 0.11
CA PRO A 114 4.47 6.39 1.06
C PRO A 114 5.00 5.02 1.49
N ILE A 115 6.32 4.90 1.58
CA ILE A 115 7.01 3.75 2.17
C ILE A 115 7.47 4.11 3.57
N HIS A 116 7.17 3.25 4.55
CA HIS A 116 7.61 3.48 5.92
C HIS A 116 9.16 3.54 6.01
N PRO A 117 9.77 4.62 6.57
CA PRO A 117 11.23 4.83 6.51
C PRO A 117 12.07 3.70 7.11
N ARG A 118 11.62 3.12 8.23
CA ARG A 118 12.32 2.00 8.89
C ARG A 118 12.47 0.74 8.00
N LEU A 119 11.75 0.62 6.87
CA LEU A 119 11.91 -0.53 5.98
C LEU A 119 13.29 -0.60 5.33
N PHE A 120 13.93 0.54 5.11
CA PHE A 120 15.25 0.62 4.49
C PHE A 120 16.38 0.12 5.42
N ASP A 121 16.09 -0.03 6.71
CA ASP A 121 17.03 -0.62 7.68
C ASP A 121 17.06 -2.16 7.60
N TYR A 122 16.01 -2.75 7.01
CA TYR A 122 15.78 -4.20 7.04
C TYR A 122 15.92 -4.84 5.66
N VAL A 123 15.35 -4.23 4.63
CA VAL A 123 15.37 -4.79 3.27
C VAL A 123 16.68 -4.44 2.57
N ARG A 124 17.48 -5.46 2.25
CA ARG A 124 18.79 -5.29 1.59
C ARG A 124 18.75 -5.45 0.06
N SER A 125 17.72 -6.11 -0.48
CA SER A 125 17.60 -6.38 -1.92
C SER A 125 16.15 -6.73 -2.29
N GLY A 126 15.84 -6.81 -3.60
CA GLY A 126 14.50 -7.19 -4.08
C GLY A 126 13.43 -6.13 -3.81
N HIS A 127 13.83 -4.87 -3.69
CA HIS A 127 12.93 -3.74 -3.47
C HIS A 127 11.86 -3.70 -4.58
N GLY A 128 10.59 -3.76 -4.18
CA GLY A 128 9.46 -3.72 -5.11
C GLY A 128 8.97 -5.08 -5.60
N ASN A 129 9.79 -6.13 -5.64
CA ASN A 129 9.45 -7.39 -6.30
C ASN A 129 8.21 -8.09 -5.73
N THR A 130 8.07 -8.15 -4.40
CA THR A 130 6.86 -8.77 -3.82
C THR A 130 5.62 -7.93 -4.07
N PHE A 131 5.76 -6.60 -4.11
CA PHE A 131 4.64 -5.72 -4.33
C PHE A 131 4.20 -5.71 -5.80
N SER A 132 5.13 -5.77 -6.76
CA SER A 132 4.80 -5.90 -8.19
C SER A 132 4.04 -7.20 -8.47
N ARG A 133 4.45 -8.32 -7.86
CA ARG A 133 3.70 -9.60 -7.95
C ARG A 133 2.30 -9.52 -7.36
N LEU A 134 2.15 -8.82 -6.23
CA LEU A 134 0.84 -8.57 -5.63
C LEU A 134 -0.06 -7.76 -6.56
N LEU A 135 0.47 -6.71 -7.18
CA LEU A 135 -0.28 -5.90 -8.15
C LEU A 135 -0.69 -6.72 -9.37
N ALA A 136 0.22 -7.55 -9.90
CA ALA A 136 -0.07 -8.43 -11.02
C ALA A 136 -1.19 -9.45 -10.69
N HIS A 137 -1.29 -9.93 -9.45
CA HIS A 137 -2.41 -10.76 -9.00
C HIS A 137 -3.76 -10.06 -9.07
N PHE A 138 -3.78 -8.72 -9.15
CA PHE A 138 -4.97 -7.88 -9.33
C PHE A 138 -5.06 -7.22 -10.72
N ASP A 139 -4.24 -7.65 -11.69
CA ASP A 139 -4.09 -7.05 -13.03
C ASP A 139 -3.70 -5.56 -12.98
N LEU A 140 -3.04 -5.14 -11.89
CA LEU A 140 -2.55 -3.78 -11.71
C LEU A 140 -1.10 -3.67 -12.16
N SER A 141 -0.77 -2.53 -12.78
CA SER A 141 0.58 -2.24 -13.27
C SER A 141 1.34 -1.31 -12.29
N PRO A 142 2.60 -1.64 -11.94
CA PRO A 142 3.49 -0.75 -11.19
C PRO A 142 3.68 0.64 -11.81
N GLN A 143 3.52 0.78 -13.14
CA GLN A 143 3.75 2.03 -13.86
C GLN A 143 2.77 3.15 -13.48
N HIS A 144 1.63 2.81 -12.88
CA HIS A 144 0.66 3.79 -12.37
C HIS A 144 0.90 4.17 -10.91
N ILE A 145 1.97 3.67 -10.31
CA ILE A 145 2.31 3.89 -8.90
C ILE A 145 3.65 4.60 -8.79
N VAL A 146 3.68 5.65 -7.96
CA VAL A 146 4.89 6.33 -7.54
C VAL A 146 5.14 6.04 -6.06
N LEU A 147 6.26 5.41 -5.76
CA LEU A 147 6.67 5.14 -4.39
C LEU A 147 7.33 6.40 -3.81
N GLU A 148 6.79 6.91 -2.71
CA GLU A 148 7.36 8.01 -1.96
C GLU A 148 8.26 7.47 -0.86
N VAL A 149 9.57 7.75 -0.97
CA VAL A 149 10.63 7.22 -0.11
C VAL A 149 11.26 8.34 0.72
N PRO A 150 11.85 8.07 1.89
CA PRO A 150 12.58 9.11 2.62
C PRO A 150 13.81 9.58 1.85
N MET A 151 14.33 10.75 2.23
CA MET A 151 15.62 11.24 1.74
C MET A 151 16.76 10.30 2.17
N GLY A 152 17.79 10.18 1.34
CA GLY A 152 19.02 9.46 1.70
C GLY A 152 18.95 7.93 1.64
N ILE A 153 17.93 7.36 1.00
CA ILE A 153 17.90 5.90 0.79
C ILE A 153 18.98 5.43 -0.20
N PRO A 154 19.43 4.16 -0.12
CA PRO A 154 20.42 3.62 -1.04
C PRO A 154 19.98 3.71 -2.50
N GLN A 155 20.91 4.06 -3.39
CA GLN A 155 20.69 4.11 -4.83
C GLN A 155 20.20 2.76 -5.39
N THR A 156 20.72 1.65 -4.86
CA THR A 156 20.29 0.29 -5.23
C THR A 156 18.83 0.02 -4.91
N ALA A 157 18.27 0.68 -3.89
CA ALA A 157 16.85 0.57 -3.58
C ALA A 157 15.98 1.32 -4.60
N LEU A 158 16.41 2.51 -5.02
CA LEU A 158 15.76 3.27 -6.10
C LEU A 158 15.73 2.47 -7.40
N GLU A 159 16.88 1.92 -7.79
CA GLU A 159 17.02 1.10 -8.99
C GLU A 159 16.17 -0.16 -8.93
N GLY A 160 16.09 -0.81 -7.77
CA GLY A 160 15.21 -1.97 -7.57
C GLY A 160 13.74 -1.63 -7.82
N PHE A 161 13.24 -0.53 -7.27
CA PHE A 161 11.86 -0.09 -7.52
C PHE A 161 11.63 0.27 -8.99
N GLN A 162 12.57 0.98 -9.63
CA GLN A 162 12.46 1.36 -11.03
C GLN A 162 12.51 0.15 -11.98
N HIS A 163 13.33 -0.86 -11.65
CA HIS A 163 13.41 -2.11 -12.40
C HIS A 163 12.06 -2.85 -12.41
N GLU A 164 11.32 -2.80 -11.30
CA GLU A 164 9.96 -3.35 -11.18
C GLU A 164 8.89 -2.46 -11.84
N GLY A 165 9.27 -1.31 -12.41
CA GLY A 165 8.38 -0.41 -13.14
C GLY A 165 7.71 0.69 -12.31
N PHE A 166 8.08 0.86 -11.04
CA PHE A 166 7.55 1.93 -10.21
C PHE A 166 8.19 3.28 -10.55
N GLY A 167 7.39 4.35 -10.52
CA GLY A 167 7.93 5.69 -10.31
C GLY A 167 8.48 5.80 -8.88
N VAL A 168 9.49 6.64 -8.66
CA VAL A 168 10.01 6.90 -7.31
C VAL A 168 10.21 8.39 -7.12
N ARG A 169 9.77 8.91 -5.97
CA ARG A 169 10.01 10.29 -5.54
C ARG A 169 10.50 10.32 -4.10
N LYS A 170 11.30 11.31 -3.74
CA LYS A 170 11.68 11.48 -2.33
C LYS A 170 10.65 12.35 -1.62
N ALA A 171 10.36 12.00 -0.38
CA ALA A 171 9.47 12.77 0.49
C ALA A 171 10.04 14.20 0.63
N GLY A 172 9.20 15.20 0.36
CA GLY A 172 9.57 16.61 0.42
C GLY A 172 10.12 17.21 -0.89
N GLU A 173 10.27 16.43 -1.98
CA GLU A 173 10.54 16.98 -3.32
C GLU A 173 9.24 17.56 -3.90
N ALA A 174 9.25 18.85 -4.29
CA ALA A 174 8.09 19.51 -4.89
C ALA A 174 7.79 19.03 -6.32
#